data_AF-A0A9E4UAQ5-F1
#
_entry.id   AF-A0A9E4UAQ5-F1
#
_cell.length_a   1.000
_cell.length_b   1.000
_cell.length_c   1.000
_cell.angle_alpha   90.00
_cell.angle_beta   90.00
_cell.angle_gamma   90.00
#
_symmetry.space_group_name_H-M   'P 1'
#
loop_
_entity.id
_entity.type
_entity.pdbx_description
1 polymer ?
#
loop_
_entity_poly.entity_id
_entity_poly.type
_entity_poly.pdbx_seq_one_letter_code
_entity_poly.pdbx_strand_id
1 'polypeptide(L)'
;VARLSEPRPDVLLRPSLREVAYGELEGAPWQEVRASTGELHGVEEAYHDLDLKPEGGESFRELLERLGGFARELEASRPDSDALVVSHGGALRALAVGLLGLPPEAFWRMRGLLPASVSVIRHDDGFSTLTAWNDVGHLL
;
A
#
# COMPACT_ATOMS: atom_id res chain seq x y z
N VAL A 1 -25.45 17.76 -2.67
CA VAL A 1 -24.59 17.59 -1.48
C VAL A 1 -24.71 16.16 -1.05
N ALA A 2 -23.65 15.35 -1.22
CA ALA A 2 -23.61 14.00 -0.67
C ALA A 2 -23.83 14.11 0.84
N ARG A 3 -24.92 13.51 1.34
CA ARG A 3 -25.14 13.43 2.79
C ARG A 3 -24.23 12.34 3.31
N LEU A 4 -23.48 12.61 4.38
CA LEU A 4 -22.85 11.56 5.16
C LEU A 4 -23.97 10.58 5.57
N SER A 5 -23.85 9.32 5.18
CA SER A 5 -24.81 8.30 5.60
C SER A 5 -24.68 8.14 7.11
N GLU A 6 -25.77 8.40 7.83
CA GLU A 6 -25.89 7.95 9.22
C GLU A 6 -26.48 6.53 9.21
N PRO A 7 -25.95 5.60 10.01
CA PRO A 7 -24.88 5.79 10.99
C PRO A 7 -23.46 5.75 10.38
N ARG A 8 -22.52 6.46 11.03
CA ARG A 8 -21.09 6.36 10.70
C ARG A 8 -20.58 4.94 11.00
N PRO A 9 -19.76 4.35 10.11
CA PRO A 9 -19.16 3.06 10.38
C PRO A 9 -18.14 3.16 11.53
N ASP A 10 -17.99 2.07 12.28
CA ASP A 10 -16.93 1.96 13.28
C ASP A 10 -15.56 2.00 12.62
N VAL A 11 -14.64 2.78 13.21
CA VAL A 11 -13.26 2.92 12.71
C VAL A 11 -12.32 2.10 13.58
N LEU A 12 -11.69 1.09 12.97
CA LEU A 12 -10.71 0.22 13.62
C LEU A 12 -9.29 0.65 13.23
N LEU A 13 -8.49 1.07 14.22
CA LEU A 13 -7.09 1.43 13.98
C LEU A 13 -6.23 0.17 13.89
N ARG A 14 -5.43 0.06 12.83
CA ARG A 14 -4.50 -1.07 12.60
C ARG A 14 -3.08 -0.55 12.39
N PRO A 15 -2.15 -0.79 13.33
CA PRO A 15 -0.74 -0.43 13.14
C PRO A 15 -0.11 -1.06 11.89
N SER A 16 -0.60 -2.23 11.46
CA SER A 16 -0.18 -2.91 10.24
C SER A 16 -0.47 -2.14 8.95
N LEU A 17 -1.33 -1.11 8.98
CA LEU A 17 -1.66 -0.25 7.84
C LEU A 17 -0.83 1.04 7.79
N ARG A 18 0.18 1.20 8.64
CA ARG A 18 1.10 2.35 8.56
C ARG A 18 1.91 2.30 7.27
N GLU A 19 2.30 3.49 6.80
CA GLU A 19 3.27 3.61 5.71
C GLU A 19 4.57 2.88 6.03
N VAL A 20 5.35 2.58 5.00
CA VAL A 20 6.74 2.11 5.16
C VAL A 20 7.51 3.06 6.09
N ALA A 21 8.26 2.49 7.03
CA ALA A 21 9.14 3.27 7.89
C ALA A 21 10.39 3.65 7.10
N TYR A 22 10.62 4.94 6.88
CA TYR A 22 11.80 5.40 6.14
C TYR A 22 13.03 5.58 7.03
N GLY A 23 12.89 5.41 8.35
CA GLY A 23 13.99 5.48 9.30
C GLY A 23 14.67 6.84 9.26
N GLU A 24 16.00 6.86 9.14
CA GLU A 24 16.77 8.12 9.06
C GLU A 24 16.45 8.99 7.84
N LEU A 25 15.77 8.44 6.82
CA LEU A 25 15.34 9.20 5.64
C LEU A 25 14.02 9.94 5.89
N GLU A 26 13.35 9.76 7.03
CA GLU A 26 12.12 10.48 7.37
C GLU A 26 12.36 11.99 7.48
N GLY A 27 11.47 12.77 6.85
CA GLY A 27 11.56 14.24 6.83
C GLY A 27 12.54 14.81 5.81
N ALA A 28 13.38 13.98 5.18
CA ALA A 28 14.26 14.42 4.11
C ALA A 28 13.47 14.65 2.79
N PRO A 29 13.77 15.71 2.02
CA PRO A 29 13.22 15.88 0.68
C PRO A 29 13.55 14.69 -0.23
N TRP A 30 12.59 14.26 -1.03
CA TRP A 30 12.76 13.09 -1.90
C TRP A 30 13.92 13.22 -2.90
N GLN A 31 14.26 14.46 -3.29
CA GLN A 31 15.41 14.74 -4.15
C GLN A 31 16.74 14.41 -3.46
N GLU A 32 16.83 14.70 -2.16
CA GLU A 32 18.03 14.41 -1.34
C GLU A 32 18.14 12.91 -1.09
N VAL A 33 17.03 12.23 -0.80
CA VAL A 33 16.98 10.76 -0.68
C VAL A 33 17.42 10.09 -1.98
N ARG A 34 16.98 10.58 -3.14
CA ARG A 34 17.41 10.03 -4.44
C ARG A 34 18.88 10.29 -4.74
N ALA A 35 19.44 11.41 -4.28
CA ALA A 35 20.86 11.73 -4.48
C ALA A 35 21.74 10.86 -3.57
N SER A 36 21.38 10.71 -2.29
CA SER A 36 22.13 9.91 -1.31
C SER A 36 22.07 8.40 -1.62
N THR A 37 20.93 7.92 -2.12
CA THR A 37 20.79 6.53 -2.61
C THR A 37 21.35 6.32 -4.02
N GLY A 38 21.45 7.39 -4.82
CA GLY A 38 22.06 7.38 -6.15
C GLY A 38 23.57 7.13 -6.12
N GLU A 39 24.28 7.65 -5.11
CA GLU A 39 25.69 7.34 -4.87
C GLU A 39 25.91 5.91 -4.36
N LEU A 40 24.92 5.31 -3.69
CA LEU A 40 25.02 3.94 -3.20
C LEU A 40 24.94 2.89 -4.32
N HIS A 41 24.28 3.16 -5.46
CA HIS A 41 23.96 2.06 -6.38
C HIS A 41 24.01 2.29 -7.89
N GLY A 42 24.28 3.48 -8.43
CA GLY A 42 24.73 3.66 -9.83
C GLY A 42 23.88 3.11 -11.00
N VAL A 43 22.76 2.41 -10.77
CA VAL A 43 21.93 1.79 -11.81
C VAL A 43 20.45 1.86 -11.42
N GLU A 44 19.58 2.12 -12.39
CA GLU A 44 18.11 2.19 -12.25
C GLU A 44 17.50 0.95 -11.57
N GLU A 45 18.20 -0.19 -11.64
CA GLU A 45 17.83 -1.49 -11.07
C GLU A 45 17.80 -1.49 -9.53
N ALA A 46 18.60 -0.64 -8.87
CA ALA A 46 18.64 -0.54 -7.42
C ALA A 46 17.38 0.12 -6.82
N TYR A 47 16.65 0.92 -7.60
CA TYR A 47 15.36 1.48 -7.17
C TYR A 47 14.26 0.43 -7.03
N HIS A 48 14.51 -0.80 -7.49
CA HIS A 48 13.58 -1.92 -7.39
C HIS A 48 14.07 -3.03 -6.47
N ASP A 49 15.14 -2.77 -5.72
CA ASP A 49 15.57 -3.68 -4.66
C ASP A 49 14.54 -3.66 -3.52
N LEU A 50 13.89 -4.81 -3.32
CA LEU A 50 12.91 -4.99 -2.25
C LEU A 50 13.58 -5.09 -0.87
N ASP A 51 14.86 -5.46 -0.85
CA ASP A 51 15.64 -5.71 0.36
C ASP A 51 16.41 -4.49 0.84
N LEU A 52 16.46 -3.42 0.03
CA LEU A 52 17.02 -2.14 0.43
C LEU A 52 16.28 -1.63 1.68
N LYS A 53 17.05 -1.41 2.74
CA LYS A 53 16.54 -1.03 4.06
C LYS A 53 17.29 0.19 4.59
N PRO A 54 16.61 1.33 4.77
CA PRO A 54 17.19 2.47 5.47
C PRO A 54 17.55 2.12 6.92
N GLU A 55 18.57 2.77 7.47
CA GLU A 55 18.90 2.65 8.89
C GLU A 55 17.70 3.10 9.74
N GLY A 56 17.33 2.29 10.73
CA GLY A 56 16.13 2.50 11.55
C GLY A 56 14.79 2.38 10.81
N GLY A 57 14.78 2.00 9.53
CA GLY A 57 13.59 1.89 8.69
C GLY A 57 13.11 0.45 8.45
N GLU A 58 12.28 0.30 7.41
CA GLU A 58 11.70 -0.95 6.92
C GLU A 58 12.06 -1.12 5.44
N SER A 59 12.37 -2.34 5.01
CA SER A 59 12.51 -2.65 3.58
C SER A 59 11.15 -2.83 2.90
N PHE A 60 11.09 -2.74 1.57
CA PHE A 60 9.84 -3.01 0.86
C PHE A 60 9.40 -4.49 0.99
N ARG A 61 10.33 -5.42 1.18
CA ARG A 61 10.02 -6.83 1.49
C ARG A 61 9.34 -6.96 2.85
N GLU A 62 9.85 -6.28 3.88
CA GLU A 62 9.24 -6.26 5.22
C GLU A 62 7.83 -5.64 5.18
N LEU A 63 7.67 -4.54 4.44
CA LEU A 63 6.36 -3.92 4.19
C LEU A 63 5.40 -4.93 3.52
N LEU A 64 5.84 -5.61 2.47
CA LEU A 64 5.03 -6.60 1.75
C LEU A 64 4.62 -7.77 2.65
N GLU A 65 5.52 -8.27 3.49
CA GLU A 65 5.22 -9.32 4.45
C GLU A 65 4.18 -8.86 5.48
N ARG A 66 4.35 -7.66 6.04
CA ARG A 66 3.42 -7.07 7.02
C ARG A 66 2.02 -6.89 6.43
N LEU A 67 1.91 -6.31 5.23
CA LEU A 67 0.62 -6.08 4.59
C LEU A 67 0.03 -7.38 4.02
N GLY A 68 0.86 -8.34 3.62
CA GLY A 68 0.41 -9.70 3.27
C GLY A 68 -0.16 -10.45 4.49
N GLY A 69 0.36 -10.20 5.69
CA GLY A 69 -0.25 -10.65 6.94
C GLY A 69 -1.65 -10.07 7.13
N PHE A 70 -1.78 -8.76 6.98
CA PHE A 70 -3.09 -8.09 7.07
C PHE A 70 -4.08 -8.56 5.99
N ALA A 71 -3.62 -8.80 4.76
CA ALA A 71 -4.45 -9.35 3.68
C ALA A 71 -5.06 -10.70 4.07
N ARG A 72 -4.22 -11.62 4.59
CA ARG A 72 -4.68 -12.93 5.08
C ARG A 72 -5.65 -12.82 6.26
N GLU A 73 -5.43 -11.88 7.17
CA GLU A 73 -6.36 -11.61 8.26
C GLU A 73 -7.73 -11.13 7.74
N LEU A 74 -7.73 -10.23 6.75
CA LEU A 74 -8.95 -9.72 6.14
C LEU A 74 -9.73 -10.84 5.44
N GLU A 75 -9.05 -11.65 4.63
CA GLU A 75 -9.64 -12.83 3.98
C GLU A 75 -10.21 -13.84 4.99
N ALA A 76 -9.47 -14.13 6.06
CA ALA A 76 -9.89 -15.05 7.10
C ALA A 76 -11.09 -14.53 7.91
N SER A 77 -11.22 -13.21 8.07
CA SER A 77 -12.32 -12.60 8.81
C SER A 77 -13.69 -12.75 8.13
N ARG A 78 -13.71 -13.00 6.81
CA ARG A 78 -14.92 -13.14 5.97
C ARG A 78 -15.99 -12.10 6.35
N PRO A 79 -15.71 -10.81 6.13
CA PRO A 79 -16.62 -9.76 6.58
C PRO A 79 -17.97 -9.90 5.89
N ASP A 80 -19.05 -9.68 6.66
CA ASP A 80 -20.43 -9.76 6.16
C ASP A 80 -20.77 -8.59 5.19
N SER A 81 -19.89 -7.61 5.06
CA SER A 81 -20.02 -6.44 4.19
C SER A 81 -18.67 -5.99 3.63
N ASP A 82 -18.69 -5.06 2.68
CA ASP A 82 -17.47 -4.46 2.13
C ASP A 82 -16.60 -3.83 3.21
N ALA A 83 -15.29 -4.05 3.13
CA ALA A 83 -14.30 -3.42 3.99
C ALA A 83 -13.70 -2.18 3.30
N LEU A 84 -13.74 -1.03 3.97
CA LEU A 84 -13.02 0.16 3.54
C LEU A 84 -11.68 0.25 4.28
N VAL A 85 -10.58 0.22 3.52
CA VAL A 85 -9.22 0.37 4.05
C VAL A 85 -8.67 1.74 3.67
N VAL A 86 -8.28 2.53 4.67
CA VAL A 86 -7.65 3.84 4.49
C VAL A 86 -6.21 3.76 4.98
N SER A 87 -5.26 4.11 4.12
CA SER A 87 -3.82 3.99 4.38
C SER A 87 -3.03 4.89 3.43
N HIS A 88 -1.74 4.62 3.24
CA HIS A 88 -0.77 5.40 2.49
C HIS A 88 -0.34 4.71 1.20
N GLY A 89 0.40 5.42 0.35
CA GLY A 89 0.73 4.95 -0.99
C GLY A 89 1.57 3.68 -1.02
N GLY A 90 2.59 3.52 -0.16
CA GLY A 90 3.37 2.28 -0.07
C GLY A 90 2.55 1.13 0.48
N ALA A 91 1.93 1.35 1.64
CA ALA A 91 1.09 0.34 2.30
C ALA A 91 -0.08 -0.16 1.42
N LEU A 92 -0.82 0.70 0.72
CA LEU A 92 -1.92 0.28 -0.16
C LEU A 92 -1.43 -0.53 -1.37
N ARG A 93 -0.26 -0.20 -1.93
CA ARG A 93 0.35 -0.99 -3.01
C ARG A 93 0.76 -2.38 -2.51
N ALA A 94 1.39 -2.45 -1.35
CA ALA A 94 1.78 -3.71 -0.74
C ALA A 94 0.56 -4.58 -0.39
N LEU A 95 -0.50 -3.95 0.14
CA LEU A 95 -1.77 -4.62 0.41
C LEU A 95 -2.40 -5.17 -0.87
N ALA A 96 -2.43 -4.39 -1.95
CA ALA A 96 -2.98 -4.84 -3.23
C ALA A 96 -2.20 -6.03 -3.80
N VAL A 97 -0.87 -6.04 -3.70
CA VAL A 97 -0.04 -7.19 -4.09
C VAL A 97 -0.44 -8.43 -3.29
N GLY A 98 -0.59 -8.30 -1.97
CA GLY A 98 -1.00 -9.40 -1.09
C GLY A 98 -2.40 -9.94 -1.42
N LEU A 99 -3.39 -9.07 -1.53
CA LEU A 99 -4.79 -9.46 -1.82
C LEU A 99 -4.94 -10.10 -3.20
N LEU A 100 -4.16 -9.68 -4.19
CA LEU A 100 -4.20 -10.23 -5.54
C LEU A 100 -3.32 -11.48 -5.72
N GLY A 101 -2.61 -11.92 -4.67
CA GLY A 101 -1.69 -13.06 -4.74
C GLY A 101 -0.54 -12.86 -5.73
N LEU A 102 -0.13 -11.61 -5.94
CA LEU A 102 0.91 -11.26 -6.91
C LEU A 102 2.31 -11.49 -6.35
N PRO A 103 3.32 -11.73 -7.21
CA PRO A 103 4.70 -11.79 -6.75
C PRO A 103 5.15 -10.43 -6.18
N PRO A 104 6.07 -10.40 -5.19
CA PRO A 104 6.55 -9.17 -4.54
C PRO A 104 6.95 -8.05 -5.51
N GLU A 105 7.56 -8.39 -6.64
CA GLU A 105 8.06 -7.47 -7.66
C GLU A 105 6.91 -6.71 -8.37
N ALA A 106 5.66 -7.16 -8.24
CA ALA A 106 4.49 -6.44 -8.71
C ALA A 106 4.29 -5.11 -7.97
N PHE A 107 4.83 -4.95 -6.76
CA PHE A 107 4.80 -3.70 -5.98
C PHE A 107 5.28 -2.49 -6.79
N TRP A 108 6.28 -2.70 -7.66
CA TRP A 108 6.85 -1.67 -8.51
C TRP A 108 6.03 -1.35 -9.76
N ARG A 109 5.08 -2.22 -10.10
CA ARG A 109 4.16 -2.06 -11.24
C ARG A 109 2.83 -1.43 -10.82
N MET A 110 2.40 -1.65 -9.58
CA MET A 110 1.19 -1.07 -9.03
C MET A 110 1.44 0.37 -8.56
N ARG A 111 1.54 1.35 -9.45
CA ARG A 111 1.86 2.75 -9.09
C ARG A 111 0.71 3.72 -9.35
N GLY A 112 0.93 4.98 -8.99
CA GLY A 112 0.08 6.09 -9.42
C GLY A 112 -1.01 6.52 -8.45
N LEU A 113 -1.11 5.90 -7.26
CA LEU A 113 -2.12 6.27 -6.26
C LEU A 113 -2.06 7.78 -5.92
N LEU A 114 -3.14 8.48 -6.22
CA LEU A 114 -3.35 9.88 -5.92
C LEU A 114 -4.01 10.02 -4.54
N PRO A 115 -3.83 11.18 -3.86
CA PRO A 115 -4.53 11.48 -2.63
C PRO A 115 -6.05 11.33 -2.78
N ALA A 116 -6.68 10.65 -1.82
CA ALA A 116 -8.12 10.36 -1.81
C ALA A 116 -8.64 9.58 -3.04
N SER A 117 -7.76 8.97 -3.85
CA SER A 117 -8.20 8.03 -4.88
C SER A 117 -8.85 6.78 -4.28
N VAL A 118 -9.74 6.15 -5.04
CA VAL A 118 -10.43 4.91 -4.69
C VAL A 118 -9.91 3.78 -5.55
N SER A 119 -9.57 2.66 -4.93
CA SER A 119 -9.26 1.41 -5.62
C SER A 119 -10.15 0.31 -5.08
N VAL A 120 -10.58 -0.60 -5.95
CA VAL A 120 -11.53 -1.66 -5.61
C VAL A 120 -10.95 -3.00 -6.03
N ILE A 121 -10.79 -3.88 -5.04
CA ILE A 121 -10.48 -5.29 -5.23
C ILE A 121 -11.70 -6.07 -4.77
N ARG A 122 -12.23 -6.89 -5.67
CA ARG A 122 -13.33 -7.80 -5.39
C ARG A 122 -12.77 -9.18 -5.08
N HIS A 123 -13.29 -9.84 -4.06
CA HIS A 123 -12.88 -11.20 -3.69
C HIS A 123 -14.10 -12.12 -3.76
N ASP A 124 -14.11 -13.07 -4.70
CA ASP A 124 -15.16 -14.06 -4.87
C ASP A 124 -14.53 -15.46 -4.98
N ASP A 125 -15.10 -16.45 -4.30
CA ASP A 125 -14.71 -17.86 -4.41
C ASP A 125 -13.20 -18.14 -4.26
N GLY A 126 -12.52 -17.38 -3.39
CA GLY A 126 -11.08 -17.51 -3.14
C GLY A 126 -10.20 -16.89 -4.24
N PHE A 127 -10.78 -16.09 -5.13
CA PHE A 127 -10.07 -15.37 -6.18
C PHE A 127 -10.31 -13.87 -6.08
N SER A 128 -9.22 -13.10 -6.14
CA SER A 128 -9.27 -11.63 -6.07
C SER A 128 -9.12 -11.01 -7.45
N THR A 129 -9.96 -10.03 -7.77
CA THR A 129 -9.95 -9.26 -9.02
C THR A 129 -9.86 -7.78 -8.74
N LEU A 130 -8.91 -7.09 -9.38
CA LEU A 130 -8.82 -5.64 -9.37
C LEU A 130 -9.82 -5.04 -10.36
N THR A 131 -10.84 -4.33 -9.87
CA THR A 131 -11.92 -3.77 -10.70
C THR A 131 -11.79 -2.26 -10.91
N ALA A 132 -11.09 -1.58 -10.01
CA ALA A 132 -10.71 -0.17 -10.17
C ALA A 132 -9.37 0.07 -9.47
N TRP A 133 -8.53 0.91 -10.09
CA TRP A 133 -7.25 1.32 -9.51
C TRP A 133 -7.07 2.82 -9.69
N ASN A 134 -6.77 3.52 -8.60
CA ASN A 134 -6.51 4.96 -8.61
C ASN A 134 -7.65 5.79 -9.24
N ASP A 135 -8.91 5.43 -8.97
CA ASP A 135 -10.05 6.20 -9.44
C ASP A 135 -10.18 7.52 -8.67
N VAL A 136 -10.29 8.62 -9.40
CA VAL A 136 -10.49 9.96 -8.85
C VAL A 136 -11.73 10.63 -9.44
N GLY A 137 -12.65 9.85 -10.02
CA GLY A 137 -13.82 10.39 -10.72
C GLY A 137 -14.73 11.24 -9.82
N HIS A 138 -14.69 11.00 -8.51
CA HIS A 138 -15.44 11.77 -7.51
C HIS A 138 -14.79 13.12 -7.12
N LEU A 139 -13.55 13.37 -7.55
CA LEU A 139 -12.82 14.63 -7.29
C LEU A 139 -12.90 15.62 -8.46
N LEU A 140 -13.51 15.21 -9.59
CA LEU A 140 -13.70 16.00 -10.81
C LEU A 140 -15.14 16.51 -10.92
#